data_AF-A0A955G986-F1
#
_entry.id   AF-A0A955G986-F1
#
_cell.length_a   1.000
_cell.length_b   1.000
_cell.length_c   1.000
_cell.angle_alpha   90.00
_cell.angle_beta   90.00
_cell.angle_gamma   90.00
#
_symmetry.space_group_name_H-M   'P 1'
#
loop_
_entity.id
_entity.type
_entity.pdbx_description
1 polymer ?
#
loop_
_entity_poly.entity_id
_entity_poly.type
_entity_poly.pdbx_seq_one_letter_code
_entity_poly.pdbx_strand_id
1 'polypeptide(L)'
;MKSKNIEAIQVAVVNDMSELTQPQMDSVIDTYQRAFASPPYEEAFTDDEAREALQYILDKGGDLLLGNTGDEVSALAGGYMKSDNVYYIEELAVEPSRQGRGIGRVVLNALMNEALCREPGYLEIRTTSRNDRAIGLYESEGFTREAITEVVAGTRQDGRLALDERIYLRKDLSKENAMEKPTQLKRTAIVYPSGNTTAVVFDQMLGTDREELNTSVMSAWKNKEPTRPEVEQCCFVTLPKNSQAVARVEMFGGEFCGNATRSVIQVITEGRDYQGMIEVSGVDRPLNFSVRGGVIAVEMPLPQDEKLATQVDEGTLVQLDGIAQLVVTDFAYQQNQTPRELLTKLLQENKYSLAGQPAVGITYYDETTKKAEFGVWVKAVNTVFDETACGSGTCAIGVAAATAKKQNQKLEVIQPSGESITTEAAFDTESGEVVASNISGKVSILYDGELNLS
;
A
#
# COMPACT_ATOMS: atom_id res chain seq x y z
N MET A 1 -38.01 7.24 -32.05
CA MET A 1 -37.39 7.44 -30.72
C MET A 1 -38.48 7.26 -29.67
N LYS A 2 -38.45 6.18 -28.88
CA LYS A 2 -39.35 6.03 -27.73
C LYS A 2 -38.85 6.99 -26.65
N SER A 3 -39.68 7.95 -26.22
CA SER A 3 -39.42 8.71 -25.01
C SER A 3 -39.39 7.73 -23.85
N LYS A 4 -38.21 7.52 -23.24
CA LYS A 4 -38.16 6.85 -21.93
C LYS A 4 -38.95 7.75 -20.98
N ASN A 5 -40.10 7.29 -20.49
CA ASN A 5 -40.74 7.90 -19.32
C ASN A 5 -39.69 7.84 -18.20
N ILE A 6 -39.10 8.97 -17.87
CA ILE A 6 -38.26 9.12 -16.70
C ILE A 6 -39.22 8.98 -15.52
N GLU A 7 -38.99 7.98 -14.67
CA GLU A 7 -39.67 7.85 -13.37
C GLU A 7 -39.53 9.19 -12.63
N ALA A 8 -40.63 9.75 -12.11
CA ALA A 8 -40.58 11.06 -11.47
C ALA A 8 -39.77 10.95 -10.16
N ILE A 9 -38.50 11.36 -10.22
CA ILE A 9 -37.58 11.41 -9.08
C ILE A 9 -37.76 12.76 -8.39
N GLN A 10 -37.99 12.74 -7.08
CA GLN A 10 -37.92 13.93 -6.25
C GLN A 10 -36.58 13.96 -5.53
N VAL A 11 -35.86 15.07 -5.64
CA VAL A 11 -34.58 15.24 -4.95
C VAL A 11 -34.80 16.04 -3.66
N ALA A 12 -34.33 15.52 -2.54
CA ALA A 12 -34.38 16.17 -1.23
C ALA A 12 -32.96 16.32 -0.68
N VAL A 13 -32.66 17.48 -0.08
CA VAL A 13 -31.39 17.73 0.63
C VAL A 13 -31.55 17.26 2.07
N VAL A 14 -30.53 16.59 2.59
CA VAL A 14 -30.42 16.15 3.99
C VAL A 14 -29.36 17.02 4.65
N ASN A 15 -29.76 17.81 5.64
CA ASN A 15 -28.83 18.66 6.38
C ASN A 15 -28.30 17.94 7.64
N ASP A 16 -29.13 17.07 8.22
CA ASP A 16 -28.80 16.31 9.41
C ASP A 16 -29.47 14.93 9.33
N MET A 17 -28.72 13.87 9.63
CA MET A 17 -29.23 12.49 9.59
C MET A 17 -30.39 12.25 10.58
N SER A 18 -30.48 13.04 11.65
CA SER A 18 -31.58 12.99 12.62
C SER A 18 -32.91 13.51 12.08
N GLU A 19 -32.91 14.18 10.93
CA GLU A 19 -34.13 14.62 10.23
C GLU A 19 -34.86 13.45 9.54
N LEU A 20 -34.16 12.34 9.30
CA LEU A 20 -34.71 11.16 8.65
C LEU A 20 -35.49 10.30 9.65
N THR A 21 -36.70 9.91 9.27
CA THR A 21 -37.43 8.89 10.02
C THR A 21 -36.73 7.53 9.92
N GLN A 22 -36.95 6.62 10.87
CA GLN A 22 -36.34 5.28 10.83
C GLN A 22 -36.58 4.56 9.48
N PRO A 23 -37.80 4.53 8.91
CA PRO A 23 -38.00 3.90 7.60
C PRO A 23 -37.22 4.55 6.45
N GLN A 24 -37.03 5.88 6.49
CA GLN A 24 -36.21 6.57 5.50
C GLN A 24 -34.74 6.23 5.68
N MET A 25 -34.25 6.21 6.92
CA MET A 25 -32.88 5.81 7.24
C MET A 25 -32.58 4.39 6.76
N ASP A 26 -33.49 3.45 7.05
CA ASP A 26 -33.40 2.06 6.60
C ASP A 26 -33.33 2.02 5.06
N SER A 27 -34.20 2.77 4.37
CA SER A 27 -34.19 2.85 2.90
C SER A 27 -32.91 3.47 2.32
N VAL A 28 -32.29 4.43 3.02
CA VAL A 28 -31.02 5.06 2.61
C VAL A 28 -29.88 4.05 2.73
N ILE A 29 -29.76 3.40 3.89
CA ILE A 29 -28.72 2.39 4.18
C ILE A 29 -28.84 1.22 3.21
N ASP A 30 -30.06 0.71 3.01
CA ASP A 30 -30.35 -0.36 2.07
C ASP A 30 -29.91 -0.02 0.64
N THR A 31 -30.20 1.21 0.19
CA THR A 31 -29.84 1.67 -1.16
C THR A 31 -28.33 1.77 -1.33
N TYR A 32 -27.64 2.32 -0.32
CA TYR A 32 -26.18 2.40 -0.27
C TYR A 32 -25.56 1.00 -0.37
N GLN A 33 -25.94 0.10 0.54
CA GLN A 33 -25.44 -1.26 0.59
C GLN A 33 -25.70 -2.02 -0.71
N ARG A 34 -26.94 -2.00 -1.26
CA ARG A 34 -27.26 -2.70 -2.51
C ARG A 34 -26.48 -2.16 -3.71
N ALA A 35 -26.27 -0.85 -3.78
CA ALA A 35 -25.52 -0.23 -4.87
C ALA A 35 -24.05 -0.64 -4.87
N PHE A 36 -23.39 -0.64 -3.71
CA PHE A 36 -21.97 -1.01 -3.60
C PHE A 36 -21.72 -2.52 -3.50
N ALA A 37 -22.72 -3.31 -3.08
CA ALA A 37 -22.68 -4.77 -3.15
C ALA A 37 -22.80 -5.32 -4.59
N SER A 38 -23.26 -4.49 -5.54
CA SER A 38 -23.40 -4.87 -6.95
C SER A 38 -22.12 -4.60 -7.75
N PRO A 39 -21.91 -5.29 -8.89
CA PRO A 39 -20.81 -4.95 -9.79
C PRO A 39 -20.86 -3.47 -10.22
N PRO A 40 -19.70 -2.79 -10.33
CA PRO A 40 -18.34 -3.35 -10.30
C PRO A 40 -17.64 -3.35 -8.94
N TYR A 41 -18.30 -2.91 -7.86
CA TYR A 41 -17.65 -2.73 -6.55
C TYR A 41 -17.59 -4.03 -5.73
N GLU A 42 -18.72 -4.74 -5.62
CA GLU A 42 -18.82 -6.01 -4.88
C GLU A 42 -18.30 -5.90 -3.43
N GLU A 43 -18.54 -4.74 -2.82
CA GLU A 43 -18.12 -4.38 -1.47
C GLU A 43 -19.22 -4.73 -0.45
N ALA A 44 -18.82 -5.05 0.78
CA ALA A 44 -19.72 -5.36 1.87
C ALA A 44 -19.62 -4.27 2.94
N PHE A 45 -20.75 -3.62 3.24
CA PHE A 45 -20.87 -2.61 4.29
C PHE A 45 -21.91 -3.07 5.32
N THR A 46 -21.59 -2.90 6.59
CA THR A 46 -22.55 -2.98 7.70
C THR A 46 -23.43 -1.72 7.73
N ASP A 47 -24.52 -1.77 8.49
CA ASP A 47 -25.41 -0.61 8.66
C ASP A 47 -24.69 0.58 9.29
N ASP A 48 -23.77 0.30 10.22
CA ASP A 48 -22.97 1.33 10.90
C ASP A 48 -21.93 1.94 9.94
N GLU A 49 -21.22 1.13 9.15
CA GLU A 49 -20.26 1.64 8.16
C GLU A 49 -20.95 2.51 7.10
N ALA A 50 -22.12 2.07 6.59
CA ALA A 50 -22.89 2.87 5.63
C ALA A 50 -23.38 4.19 6.25
N ARG A 51 -23.81 4.17 7.53
CA ARG A 51 -24.22 5.38 8.24
C ARG A 51 -23.05 6.32 8.48
N GLU A 52 -21.89 5.79 8.89
CA GLU A 52 -20.67 6.56 9.12
C GLU A 52 -20.16 7.22 7.84
N ALA A 53 -20.20 6.52 6.69
CA ALA A 53 -19.82 7.08 5.40
C ALA A 53 -20.69 8.29 5.01
N LEU A 54 -22.00 8.21 5.21
CA LEU A 54 -22.91 9.33 4.93
C LEU A 54 -22.77 10.47 5.95
N GLN A 55 -22.59 10.14 7.24
CA GLN A 55 -22.38 11.12 8.30
C GLN A 55 -21.08 11.89 8.09
N TYR A 56 -20.02 11.23 7.61
CA TYR A 56 -18.74 11.84 7.30
C TYR A 56 -18.88 13.04 6.35
N ILE A 57 -19.76 12.95 5.34
CA ILE A 57 -20.03 14.04 4.39
C ILE A 57 -20.63 15.25 5.10
N LEU A 58 -21.60 15.03 5.98
CA LEU A 58 -22.24 16.09 6.75
C LEU A 58 -21.30 16.71 7.79
N ASP A 59 -20.45 15.89 8.42
CA ASP A 59 -19.44 16.36 9.38
C ASP A 59 -18.38 17.27 8.73
N LYS A 60 -18.15 17.11 7.41
CA LYS A 60 -17.35 18.03 6.59
C LYS A 60 -18.10 19.30 6.18
N GLY A 61 -19.34 19.48 6.65
CA GLY A 61 -20.25 20.53 6.21
C GLY A 61 -20.64 20.38 4.73
N GLY A 62 -20.66 19.16 4.22
CA GLY A 62 -20.99 18.82 2.83
C GLY A 62 -22.47 18.85 2.52
N ASP A 63 -22.82 18.41 1.31
CA ASP A 63 -24.19 18.30 0.81
C ASP A 63 -24.52 16.82 0.61
N LEU A 64 -25.66 16.37 1.14
CA LEU A 64 -26.19 15.02 0.93
C LEU A 64 -27.59 15.12 0.32
N LEU A 65 -27.79 14.49 -0.84
CA LEU A 65 -29.05 14.53 -1.58
C LEU A 65 -29.62 13.13 -1.78
N LEU A 66 -30.92 12.98 -1.54
CA LEU A 66 -31.69 11.75 -1.73
C LEU A 66 -32.61 11.89 -2.94
N GLY A 67 -32.51 10.95 -3.87
CA GLY A 67 -33.42 10.80 -5.00
C GLY A 67 -34.52 9.78 -4.70
N ASN A 68 -35.74 10.26 -4.46
CA ASN A 68 -36.87 9.45 -4.04
C ASN A 68 -37.80 9.10 -5.22
N THR A 69 -38.28 7.86 -5.26
CA THR A 69 -39.38 7.41 -6.13
C THR A 69 -40.56 7.02 -5.26
N GLY A 70 -41.51 7.94 -5.07
CA GLY A 70 -42.51 7.79 -4.02
C GLY A 70 -41.86 7.96 -2.63
N ASP A 71 -42.13 7.03 -1.72
CA ASP A 71 -41.58 7.04 -0.35
C ASP A 71 -40.24 6.28 -0.22
N GLU A 72 -39.75 5.65 -1.30
CA GLU A 72 -38.50 4.90 -1.32
C GLU A 72 -37.33 5.73 -1.84
N VAL A 73 -36.19 5.67 -1.16
CA VAL A 73 -34.93 6.19 -1.66
C VAL A 73 -34.47 5.30 -2.81
N SER A 74 -34.24 5.90 -3.99
CA SER A 74 -33.81 5.20 -5.21
C SER A 74 -32.39 5.57 -5.63
N ALA A 75 -31.85 6.67 -5.09
CA ALA A 75 -30.48 7.09 -5.27
C ALA A 75 -30.05 8.07 -4.17
N LEU A 76 -28.75 8.22 -4.01
CA LEU A 76 -28.14 9.25 -3.18
C LEU A 76 -26.92 9.83 -3.90
N ALA A 77 -26.62 11.09 -3.62
CA ALA A 77 -25.42 11.77 -4.06
C ALA A 77 -24.90 12.63 -2.91
N GLY A 78 -23.60 12.58 -2.63
CA GLY A 78 -23.01 13.37 -1.56
C GLY A 78 -21.62 13.89 -1.90
N GLY A 79 -21.28 15.07 -1.38
CA GLY A 79 -19.99 15.70 -1.62
C GLY A 79 -19.70 16.85 -0.65
N TYR A 80 -18.47 17.33 -0.65
CA TYR A 80 -18.03 18.41 0.24
C TYR A 80 -16.85 19.20 -0.36
N MET A 81 -16.57 20.38 0.19
CA MET A 81 -15.36 21.14 -0.15
C MET A 81 -14.14 20.46 0.45
N LYS A 82 -13.32 19.84 -0.41
CA LYS A 82 -12.08 19.16 -0.03
C LYS A 82 -10.95 20.16 0.25
N SER A 83 -10.95 21.28 -0.48
CA SER A 83 -10.12 22.45 -0.24
C SER A 83 -10.84 23.70 -0.75
N ASP A 84 -10.28 24.89 -0.53
CA ASP A 84 -10.88 26.16 -0.95
C ASP A 84 -11.27 26.22 -2.45
N ASN A 85 -10.64 25.40 -3.29
CA ASN A 85 -10.86 25.41 -4.73
C ASN A 85 -11.50 24.13 -5.29
N VAL A 86 -11.74 23.11 -4.46
CA VAL A 86 -12.12 21.76 -4.92
C VAL A 86 -13.34 21.27 -4.18
N TYR A 87 -14.42 21.03 -4.94
CA TYR A 87 -15.56 20.28 -4.43
C TYR A 87 -15.44 18.82 -4.86
N TYR A 88 -15.34 17.92 -3.88
CA TYR A 88 -15.21 16.49 -4.09
C TYR A 88 -16.57 15.82 -3.96
N ILE A 89 -17.00 15.12 -5.01
CA ILE A 89 -18.18 14.26 -4.99
C ILE A 89 -17.73 12.90 -4.45
N GLU A 90 -18.02 12.67 -3.17
CA GLU A 90 -17.64 11.45 -2.44
C GLU A 90 -18.52 10.28 -2.87
N GLU A 91 -19.84 10.50 -2.93
CA GLU A 91 -20.81 9.42 -3.06
C GLU A 91 -21.77 9.62 -4.22
N LEU A 92 -22.03 8.54 -4.96
CA LEU A 92 -23.11 8.45 -5.94
C LEU A 92 -23.61 7.00 -6.01
N ALA A 93 -24.72 6.73 -5.32
CA ALA A 93 -25.33 5.40 -5.29
C ALA A 93 -26.71 5.44 -5.98
N VAL A 94 -27.00 4.42 -6.79
CA VAL A 94 -28.30 4.26 -7.46
C VAL A 94 -28.73 2.82 -7.30
N GLU A 95 -29.95 2.63 -6.80
CA GLU A 95 -30.61 1.33 -6.62
C GLU A 95 -30.43 0.47 -7.88
N PRO A 96 -29.77 -0.71 -7.80
CA PRO A 96 -29.38 -1.52 -8.95
C PRO A 96 -30.54 -1.81 -9.93
N SER A 97 -31.72 -2.12 -9.38
CA SER A 97 -32.92 -2.43 -10.18
C SER A 97 -33.48 -1.23 -10.97
N ARG A 98 -33.05 -0.01 -10.62
CA ARG A 98 -33.50 1.26 -11.21
C ARG A 98 -32.43 1.97 -12.04
N GLN A 99 -31.24 1.39 -12.16
CA GLN A 99 -30.19 1.91 -13.04
C GLN A 99 -30.63 1.90 -14.53
N GLY A 100 -30.02 2.75 -15.36
CA GLY A 100 -30.34 2.86 -16.79
C GLY A 100 -31.51 3.78 -17.13
N ARG A 101 -32.13 4.39 -16.11
CA ARG A 101 -33.33 5.24 -16.21
C ARG A 101 -33.08 6.75 -16.12
N GLY A 102 -31.82 7.16 -15.94
CA GLY A 102 -31.43 8.57 -15.82
C GLY A 102 -31.40 9.11 -14.38
N ILE A 103 -31.77 8.29 -13.39
CA ILE A 103 -31.82 8.66 -11.97
C ILE A 103 -30.48 9.21 -11.47
N GLY A 104 -29.38 8.49 -11.73
CA GLY A 104 -28.03 8.93 -11.32
C GLY A 104 -27.65 10.31 -11.88
N ARG A 105 -28.06 10.63 -13.11
CA ARG A 105 -27.84 11.96 -13.70
C ARG A 105 -28.63 13.04 -12.97
N VAL A 106 -29.87 12.75 -12.59
CA VAL A 106 -30.72 13.72 -11.86
C VAL A 106 -30.10 14.08 -10.52
N VAL A 107 -29.71 13.10 -9.71
CA VAL A 107 -29.12 13.36 -8.39
C VAL A 107 -27.71 13.96 -8.48
N LEU A 108 -26.89 13.52 -9.45
CA LEU A 108 -25.57 14.11 -9.69
C LEU A 108 -25.68 15.59 -10.08
N ASN A 109 -26.60 15.93 -11.01
CA ASN A 109 -26.77 17.31 -11.44
C ASN A 109 -27.34 18.20 -10.32
N ALA A 110 -28.20 17.64 -9.47
CA ALA A 110 -28.67 18.34 -8.28
C ALA A 110 -27.52 18.63 -7.31
N LEU A 111 -26.68 17.63 -7.00
CA LEU A 111 -25.49 17.82 -6.16
C LEU A 111 -24.52 18.84 -6.76
N MET A 112 -24.25 18.78 -8.07
CA MET A 112 -23.39 19.77 -8.74
C MET A 112 -23.95 21.18 -8.62
N ASN A 113 -25.28 21.36 -8.67
CA ASN A 113 -25.88 22.69 -8.48
C ASN A 113 -25.69 23.21 -7.05
N GLU A 114 -25.82 22.35 -6.03
CA GLU A 114 -25.50 22.71 -4.65
C GLU A 114 -24.02 23.04 -4.49
N ALA A 115 -23.14 22.25 -5.11
CA ALA A 115 -21.70 22.48 -5.10
C ALA A 115 -21.31 23.85 -5.68
N LEU A 116 -21.99 24.30 -6.75
CA LEU A 116 -21.71 25.60 -7.38
C LEU A 116 -21.99 26.79 -6.45
N CYS A 117 -22.89 26.66 -5.47
CA CYS A 117 -23.13 27.69 -4.45
C CYS A 117 -21.92 27.91 -3.53
N ARG A 118 -20.95 26.98 -3.54
CA ARG A 118 -19.70 27.05 -2.77
C ARG A 118 -18.52 27.60 -3.57
N GLU A 119 -18.78 28.01 -4.83
CA GLU A 119 -17.80 28.61 -5.74
C GLU A 119 -16.47 27.83 -5.93
N PRO A 120 -16.49 26.50 -6.10
CA PRO A 120 -15.26 25.75 -6.38
C PRO A 120 -14.70 26.10 -7.76
N GLY A 121 -13.36 26.05 -7.91
CA GLY A 121 -12.72 26.19 -9.23
C GLY A 121 -12.93 24.97 -10.12
N TYR A 122 -13.04 23.78 -9.53
CA TYR A 122 -13.39 22.54 -10.24
C TYR A 122 -14.11 21.53 -9.34
N LEU A 123 -14.81 20.59 -9.99
CA LEU A 123 -15.41 19.42 -9.35
C LEU A 123 -14.51 18.20 -9.57
N GLU A 124 -14.32 17.39 -8.55
CA GLU A 124 -13.59 16.13 -8.61
C GLU A 124 -14.52 14.99 -8.19
N ILE A 125 -14.43 13.84 -8.88
CA ILE A 125 -15.16 12.62 -8.53
C ILE A 125 -14.27 11.40 -8.77
N ARG A 126 -14.46 10.36 -7.98
CA ARG A 126 -13.73 9.10 -8.09
C ARG A 126 -14.66 7.93 -8.35
N THR A 127 -14.21 6.95 -9.12
CA THR A 127 -14.90 5.66 -9.29
C THR A 127 -13.89 4.56 -9.64
N THR A 128 -14.29 3.29 -9.61
CA THR A 128 -13.40 2.21 -10.10
C THR A 128 -13.18 2.30 -11.60
N SER A 129 -11.96 1.98 -12.06
CA SER A 129 -11.61 1.91 -13.49
C SER A 129 -12.50 0.96 -14.30
N ARG A 130 -13.18 0.03 -13.61
CA ARG A 130 -14.12 -0.95 -14.20
C ARG A 130 -15.56 -0.44 -14.36
N ASN A 131 -15.87 0.79 -13.93
CA ASN A 131 -17.24 1.32 -13.93
C ASN A 131 -17.58 2.10 -15.20
N ASP A 132 -17.58 1.44 -16.36
CA ASP A 132 -17.87 2.06 -17.66
C ASP A 132 -19.16 2.89 -17.67
N ARG A 133 -20.16 2.45 -16.88
CA ARG A 133 -21.46 3.12 -16.76
C ARG A 133 -21.35 4.46 -16.04
N ALA A 134 -20.70 4.50 -14.88
CA ALA A 134 -20.49 5.76 -14.14
C ALA A 134 -19.52 6.67 -14.88
N ILE A 135 -18.44 6.12 -15.44
CA ILE A 135 -17.47 6.86 -16.25
C ILE A 135 -18.16 7.53 -17.43
N GLY A 136 -18.98 6.78 -18.20
CA GLY A 136 -19.74 7.36 -19.31
C GLY A 136 -20.78 8.40 -18.88
N LEU A 137 -21.35 8.29 -17.67
CA LEU A 137 -22.19 9.35 -17.09
C LEU A 137 -21.35 10.60 -16.82
N TYR A 138 -20.23 10.48 -16.12
CA TYR A 138 -19.38 11.62 -15.75
C TYR A 138 -18.80 12.31 -16.98
N GLU A 139 -18.27 11.56 -17.95
CA GLU A 139 -17.79 12.10 -19.22
C GLU A 139 -18.90 12.85 -19.97
N SER A 140 -20.14 12.35 -19.94
CA SER A 140 -21.29 13.04 -20.55
C SER A 140 -21.71 14.33 -19.83
N GLU A 141 -21.40 14.46 -18.54
CA GLU A 141 -21.62 15.69 -17.76
C GLU A 141 -20.40 16.64 -17.79
N GLY A 142 -19.38 16.32 -18.60
CA GLY A 142 -18.22 17.19 -18.84
C GLY A 142 -17.01 16.94 -17.93
N PHE A 143 -16.96 15.80 -17.24
CA PHE A 143 -15.75 15.39 -16.52
C PHE A 143 -14.73 14.76 -17.46
N THR A 144 -13.45 14.96 -17.19
CA THR A 144 -12.31 14.37 -17.90
C THR A 144 -11.42 13.60 -16.93
N ARG A 145 -10.86 12.46 -17.37
CA ARG A 145 -9.99 11.62 -16.53
C ARG A 145 -8.69 12.33 -16.19
N GLU A 146 -8.29 12.23 -14.93
CA GLU A 146 -6.95 12.65 -14.49
C GLU A 146 -5.89 11.59 -14.82
N ALA A 147 -4.63 12.00 -14.79
CA ALA A 147 -3.49 11.11 -15.06
C ALA A 147 -3.15 10.19 -13.87
N ILE A 148 -3.67 10.49 -12.67
CA ILE A 148 -3.43 9.71 -11.45
C ILE A 148 -4.61 8.78 -11.20
N THR A 149 -4.31 7.53 -10.86
CA THR A 149 -5.25 6.59 -10.27
C THR A 149 -4.80 6.26 -8.85
N GLU A 150 -5.67 5.68 -8.03
CA GLU A 150 -5.33 5.27 -6.66
C GLU A 150 -5.74 3.82 -6.44
N VAL A 151 -4.88 3.07 -5.76
CA VAL A 151 -5.17 1.71 -5.36
C VAL A 151 -5.78 1.71 -3.96
N VAL A 152 -6.96 1.12 -3.82
CA VAL A 152 -7.68 1.02 -2.54
C VAL A 152 -7.87 -0.44 -2.15
N ALA A 153 -7.77 -0.74 -0.87
CA ALA A 153 -8.04 -2.06 -0.32
C ALA A 153 -9.47 -2.13 0.22
N GLY A 154 -10.14 -3.26 -0.02
CA GLY A 154 -11.48 -3.53 0.51
C GLY A 154 -11.70 -5.02 0.74
N THR A 155 -12.65 -5.34 1.63
CA THR A 155 -13.06 -6.73 1.88
C THR A 155 -14.23 -7.07 0.95
N ARG A 156 -14.12 -8.18 0.23
CA ARG A 156 -15.19 -8.72 -0.61
C ARG A 156 -16.24 -9.46 0.22
N GLN A 157 -17.38 -9.77 -0.40
CA GLN A 157 -18.45 -10.55 0.23
C GLN A 157 -18.01 -11.92 0.76
N ASP A 158 -16.97 -12.52 0.19
CA ASP A 158 -16.39 -13.79 0.65
C ASP A 158 -15.39 -13.63 1.82
N GLY A 159 -15.23 -12.40 2.34
CA GLY A 159 -14.32 -12.06 3.43
C GLY A 159 -12.87 -11.89 3.02
N ARG A 160 -12.52 -12.04 1.73
CA ARG A 160 -11.15 -11.85 1.25
C ARG A 160 -10.83 -10.37 1.04
N LEU A 161 -9.61 -9.99 1.42
CA LEU A 161 -9.04 -8.71 1.03
C LEU A 161 -8.71 -8.71 -0.47
N ALA A 162 -9.08 -7.64 -1.15
CA ALA A 162 -8.73 -7.40 -2.54
C ALA A 162 -8.46 -5.90 -2.76
N LEU A 163 -7.70 -5.62 -3.81
CA LEU A 163 -7.45 -4.25 -4.26
C LEU A 163 -8.36 -3.88 -5.43
N ASP A 164 -8.70 -2.60 -5.51
CA ASP A 164 -9.31 -1.96 -6.67
C ASP A 164 -8.50 -0.75 -7.10
N GLU A 165 -8.45 -0.50 -8.40
CA GLU A 165 -7.98 0.77 -8.92
C GLU A 165 -9.14 1.75 -9.05
N ARG A 166 -8.95 2.94 -8.51
CA ARG A 166 -9.84 4.08 -8.57
C ARG A 166 -9.27 5.13 -9.52
N ILE A 167 -10.09 5.58 -10.46
CA ILE A 167 -9.74 6.69 -11.34
C ILE A 167 -10.42 7.96 -10.83
N TYR A 168 -9.73 9.08 -11.03
CA TYR A 168 -10.26 10.41 -10.76
C TYR A 168 -10.71 11.07 -12.05
N LEU A 169 -11.83 11.77 -11.98
CA LEU A 169 -12.31 12.61 -13.05
C LEU A 169 -12.57 14.01 -12.52
N ARG A 170 -12.21 15.01 -13.33
CA ARG A 170 -12.28 16.43 -13.01
C ARG A 170 -13.16 17.16 -14.01
N LYS A 171 -13.95 18.12 -13.53
CA LYS A 171 -14.71 19.06 -14.35
C LYS A 171 -14.36 20.49 -13.95
N ASP A 172 -13.67 21.19 -14.84
CA ASP A 172 -13.31 22.60 -14.65
C ASP A 172 -14.53 23.50 -14.73
N LEU A 173 -14.67 24.41 -13.75
CA LEU A 173 -15.78 25.36 -13.67
C LEU A 173 -15.35 26.79 -14.04
N SER A 174 -14.04 27.09 -13.94
CA SER A 174 -13.42 28.30 -14.46
C SER A 174 -12.61 27.99 -15.73
N LYS A 175 -12.47 28.98 -16.64
CA LYS A 175 -11.74 28.83 -17.92
C LYS A 175 -10.20 28.94 -17.79
N GLU A 176 -9.67 28.99 -16.59
CA GLU A 176 -8.24 29.08 -16.34
C GLU A 176 -7.83 27.98 -15.36
N ASN A 177 -7.30 26.89 -15.89
CA ASN A 177 -6.01 26.32 -15.50
C ASN A 177 -5.74 25.04 -16.30
N ALA A 178 -4.59 25.00 -16.97
CA ALA A 178 -4.09 23.81 -17.64
C ALA A 178 -3.82 22.71 -16.61
N MET A 179 -3.92 21.44 -17.03
CA MET A 179 -3.46 20.27 -16.25
C MET A 179 -1.99 20.48 -15.87
N GLU A 180 -1.73 20.96 -14.65
CA GLU A 180 -0.41 20.88 -14.04
C GLU A 180 -0.10 19.42 -13.69
N LYS A 181 1.19 19.06 -13.71
CA LYS A 181 1.63 17.77 -13.18
C LYS A 181 1.14 17.65 -11.72
N PRO A 182 0.77 16.45 -11.26
CA PRO A 182 0.36 16.29 -9.88
C PRO A 182 1.44 16.74 -8.91
N THR A 183 1.14 17.72 -8.07
CA THR A 183 2.02 18.22 -7.01
C THR A 183 1.71 17.56 -5.66
N GLN A 184 0.76 16.63 -5.62
CA GLN A 184 0.26 16.00 -4.41
C GLN A 184 -0.07 14.52 -4.67
N LEU A 185 0.30 13.66 -3.71
CA LEU A 185 -0.16 12.28 -3.62
C LEU A 185 -1.43 12.26 -2.77
N LYS A 186 -2.51 11.65 -3.29
CA LYS A 186 -3.80 11.56 -2.59
C LYS A 186 -3.75 10.58 -1.42
N ARG A 187 -2.88 9.57 -1.48
CA ARG A 187 -2.62 8.70 -0.34
C ARG A 187 -1.19 8.16 -0.33
N THR A 188 -0.49 8.50 0.74
CA THR A 188 0.83 7.95 1.09
C THR A 188 0.83 7.55 2.56
N ALA A 189 1.28 6.33 2.84
CA ALA A 189 1.53 5.88 4.21
C ALA A 189 3.02 5.85 4.49
N ILE A 190 3.47 6.46 5.59
CA ILE A 190 4.83 6.33 6.10
C ILE A 190 4.80 5.31 7.23
N VAL A 191 5.54 4.23 7.05
CA VAL A 191 5.45 3.02 7.87
C VAL A 191 6.82 2.70 8.44
N TYR A 192 6.87 2.21 9.68
CA TYR A 192 8.08 1.91 10.42
C TYR A 192 8.19 0.41 10.75
N PRO A 193 8.66 -0.42 9.79
CA PRO A 193 8.90 -1.85 9.99
C PRO A 193 10.23 -2.08 10.72
N SER A 194 10.18 -2.12 12.06
CA SER A 194 11.32 -2.55 12.88
C SER A 194 12.63 -1.77 12.63
N GLY A 195 12.55 -0.48 12.31
CA GLY A 195 13.74 0.36 12.11
C GLY A 195 13.85 1.03 10.74
N ASN A 196 13.34 0.40 9.69
CA ASN A 196 13.58 0.80 8.29
C ASN A 196 12.37 1.53 7.70
N THR A 197 12.29 2.84 7.90
CA THR A 197 11.12 3.64 7.50
C THR A 197 10.83 3.52 6.00
N THR A 198 9.63 3.07 5.65
CA THR A 198 9.18 2.86 4.27
C THR A 198 8.03 3.81 3.93
N ALA A 199 8.11 4.49 2.78
CA ALA A 199 6.96 5.15 2.18
C ALA A 199 6.19 4.19 1.25
N VAL A 200 4.89 4.08 1.46
CA VAL A 200 3.96 3.26 0.70
C VAL A 200 3.04 4.20 -0.10
N VAL A 201 3.19 4.20 -1.41
CA VAL A 201 2.45 5.09 -2.33
C VAL A 201 1.31 4.31 -2.99
N PHE A 202 0.10 4.83 -2.89
CA PHE A 202 -1.11 4.22 -3.46
C PHE A 202 -1.48 4.83 -4.83
N ASP A 203 -1.14 6.10 -5.03
CA ASP A 203 -1.32 6.80 -6.28
C ASP A 203 -0.44 6.20 -7.40
N GLN A 204 -1.07 5.72 -8.47
CA GLN A 204 -0.37 5.31 -9.70
C GLN A 204 -0.21 6.54 -10.59
N MET A 205 1.02 7.00 -10.75
CA MET A 205 1.33 8.14 -11.60
C MET A 205 1.87 7.69 -12.95
N LEU A 206 0.98 7.66 -13.96
CA LEU A 206 1.33 7.24 -15.31
C LEU A 206 2.34 8.21 -15.93
N GLY A 207 3.55 7.70 -16.22
CA GLY A 207 4.59 8.45 -16.94
C GLY A 207 5.53 9.30 -16.08
N THR A 208 5.42 9.24 -14.75
CA THR A 208 6.38 9.87 -13.83
C THR A 208 7.63 9.00 -13.68
N ASP A 209 8.81 9.63 -13.66
CA ASP A 209 10.06 8.93 -13.36
C ASP A 209 10.06 8.47 -11.89
N ARG A 210 10.30 7.18 -11.65
CA ARG A 210 10.28 6.59 -10.31
C ARG A 210 11.41 7.16 -9.43
N GLU A 211 12.54 7.52 -10.01
CA GLU A 211 13.67 8.10 -9.28
C GLU A 211 13.36 9.54 -8.84
N GLU A 212 12.75 10.33 -9.74
CA GLU A 212 12.25 11.67 -9.42
C GLU A 212 11.22 11.59 -8.29
N LEU A 213 10.24 10.69 -8.42
CA LEU A 213 9.21 10.51 -7.40
C LEU A 213 9.80 10.07 -6.05
N ASN A 214 10.78 9.16 -6.05
CA ASN A 214 11.46 8.72 -4.83
C ASN A 214 11.98 9.93 -4.04
N THR A 215 12.69 10.81 -4.77
CA THR A 215 13.35 11.98 -4.23
C THR A 215 12.32 12.99 -3.71
N SER A 216 11.24 13.19 -4.44
CA SER A 216 10.14 14.07 -4.04
C SER A 216 9.43 13.58 -2.78
N VAL A 217 9.11 12.28 -2.67
CA VAL A 217 8.44 11.71 -1.49
C VAL A 217 9.31 11.83 -0.24
N MET A 218 10.60 11.44 -0.34
CA MET A 218 11.55 11.55 0.77
C MET A 218 11.71 13.00 1.23
N SER A 219 11.85 13.94 0.28
CA SER A 219 12.02 15.36 0.59
C SER A 219 10.75 15.98 1.19
N ALA A 220 9.58 15.65 0.64
CA ALA A 220 8.29 16.07 1.15
C ALA A 220 8.06 15.61 2.58
N TRP A 221 8.34 14.34 2.87
CA TRP A 221 8.23 13.81 4.24
C TRP A 221 9.16 14.53 5.21
N LYS A 222 10.44 14.70 4.84
CA LYS A 222 11.42 15.40 5.66
C LYS A 222 11.02 16.83 5.98
N ASN A 223 10.41 17.52 5.02
CA ASN A 223 9.89 18.88 5.22
C ASN A 223 8.64 18.89 6.10
N LYS A 224 7.74 17.93 5.93
CA LYS A 224 6.48 17.83 6.68
C LYS A 224 6.71 17.47 8.15
N GLU A 225 7.58 16.50 8.42
CA GLU A 225 7.81 15.91 9.74
C GLU A 225 9.32 15.77 10.05
N PRO A 226 10.07 16.89 10.21
CA PRO A 226 11.54 16.87 10.31
C PRO A 226 12.09 16.20 11.58
N THR A 227 11.25 15.91 12.56
CA THR A 227 11.61 15.25 13.82
C THR A 227 11.31 13.74 13.81
N ARG A 228 10.62 13.24 12.77
CA ARG A 228 10.34 11.82 12.58
C ARG A 228 11.50 11.14 11.84
N PRO A 229 11.61 9.80 11.92
CA PRO A 229 12.57 9.05 11.12
C PRO A 229 12.45 9.38 9.62
N GLU A 230 13.59 9.57 8.96
CA GLU A 230 13.64 9.77 7.51
C GLU A 230 13.19 8.49 6.80
N VAL A 231 12.56 8.64 5.63
CA VAL A 231 12.21 7.53 4.76
C VAL A 231 13.49 6.98 4.14
N GLU A 232 13.68 5.67 4.21
CA GLU A 232 14.83 4.97 3.63
C GLU A 232 14.48 4.39 2.25
N GLN A 233 13.21 4.00 2.05
CA GLN A 233 12.76 3.30 0.85
C GLN A 233 11.32 3.68 0.47
N CYS A 234 11.03 3.69 -0.83
CA CYS A 234 9.67 3.90 -1.36
C CYS A 234 9.21 2.69 -2.19
N CYS A 235 7.91 2.39 -2.10
CA CYS A 235 7.28 1.37 -2.91
C CYS A 235 5.86 1.79 -3.34
N PHE A 236 5.40 1.26 -4.46
CA PHE A 236 4.01 1.32 -4.85
C PHE A 236 3.24 0.09 -4.35
N VAL A 237 1.98 0.30 -3.98
CA VAL A 237 0.99 -0.78 -3.91
C VAL A 237 0.20 -0.79 -5.19
N THR A 238 0.14 -1.94 -5.84
CA THR A 238 -0.52 -2.13 -7.14
C THR A 238 -1.46 -3.33 -7.10
N LEU A 239 -2.36 -3.40 -8.08
CA LEU A 239 -3.20 -4.58 -8.28
C LEU A 239 -2.31 -5.82 -8.52
N PRO A 240 -2.60 -6.95 -7.86
CA PRO A 240 -1.87 -8.19 -8.09
C PRO A 240 -2.17 -8.76 -9.47
N LYS A 241 -1.20 -9.44 -10.07
CA LYS A 241 -1.39 -10.18 -11.33
C LYS A 241 -2.04 -11.54 -11.08
N ASN A 242 -1.67 -12.19 -9.96
CA ASN A 242 -2.20 -13.46 -9.51
C ASN A 242 -3.42 -13.24 -8.61
N SER A 243 -4.54 -13.89 -8.94
CA SER A 243 -5.81 -13.77 -8.20
C SER A 243 -5.77 -14.30 -6.75
N GLN A 244 -4.72 -15.04 -6.38
CA GLN A 244 -4.53 -15.53 -5.01
C GLN A 244 -3.77 -14.54 -4.13
N ALA A 245 -3.08 -13.56 -4.72
CA ALA A 245 -2.40 -12.52 -3.99
C ALA A 245 -3.36 -11.39 -3.64
N VAL A 246 -3.23 -10.82 -2.45
CA VAL A 246 -4.08 -9.70 -2.02
C VAL A 246 -3.62 -8.37 -2.63
N ALA A 247 -2.31 -8.24 -2.89
CA ALA A 247 -1.68 -7.02 -3.36
C ALA A 247 -0.38 -7.33 -4.11
N ARG A 248 0.15 -6.35 -4.84
CA ARG A 248 1.50 -6.37 -5.39
C ARG A 248 2.30 -5.17 -4.93
N VAL A 249 3.44 -5.43 -4.30
CA VAL A 249 4.42 -4.42 -3.88
C VAL A 249 5.42 -4.22 -5.01
N GLU A 250 5.54 -2.99 -5.51
CA GLU A 250 6.57 -2.65 -6.49
C GLU A 250 7.56 -1.66 -5.87
N MET A 251 8.76 -2.15 -5.55
CA MET A 251 9.87 -1.29 -5.15
C MET A 251 10.23 -0.34 -6.29
N PHE A 252 10.64 0.87 -5.94
CA PHE A 252 11.04 1.84 -6.96
C PHE A 252 12.30 1.39 -7.71
N GLY A 253 13.20 0.63 -7.05
CA GLY A 253 14.36 -0.01 -7.68
C GLY A 253 14.08 -1.38 -8.34
N GLY A 254 12.86 -1.92 -8.20
CA GLY A 254 12.43 -3.18 -8.81
C GLY A 254 12.88 -4.46 -8.10
N GLU A 255 13.60 -4.34 -6.99
CA GLU A 255 14.07 -5.43 -6.14
C GLU A 255 13.00 -5.99 -5.19
N PHE A 256 13.32 -7.07 -4.49
CA PHE A 256 12.54 -7.56 -3.37
C PHE A 256 12.99 -6.87 -2.07
N CYS A 257 12.03 -6.38 -1.28
CA CYS A 257 12.28 -5.91 0.09
C CYS A 257 11.26 -6.45 1.09
N GLY A 258 11.72 -7.26 2.05
CA GLY A 258 10.87 -7.82 3.09
C GLY A 258 10.27 -6.77 4.03
N ASN A 259 11.00 -5.69 4.34
CA ASN A 259 10.49 -4.61 5.22
C ASN A 259 9.39 -3.80 4.54
N ALA A 260 9.59 -3.41 3.28
CA ALA A 260 8.55 -2.75 2.49
C ALA A 260 7.32 -3.64 2.31
N THR A 261 7.52 -4.94 2.08
CA THR A 261 6.41 -5.91 1.98
C THR A 261 5.61 -5.96 3.28
N ARG A 262 6.28 -6.03 4.44
CA ARG A 262 5.63 -5.97 5.76
C ARG A 262 4.89 -4.63 5.98
N SER A 263 5.45 -3.52 5.50
CA SER A 263 4.79 -2.20 5.54
C SER A 263 3.47 -2.18 4.76
N VAL A 264 3.46 -2.72 3.54
CA VAL A 264 2.23 -2.82 2.75
C VAL A 264 1.21 -3.72 3.43
N ILE A 265 1.63 -4.88 3.95
CA ILE A 265 0.75 -5.79 4.69
C ILE A 265 0.13 -5.06 5.89
N GLN A 266 0.92 -4.29 6.66
CA GLN A 266 0.40 -3.54 7.81
C GLN A 266 -0.72 -2.58 7.40
N VAL A 267 -0.54 -1.87 6.29
CA VAL A 267 -1.51 -0.86 5.85
C VAL A 267 -2.77 -1.50 5.28
N ILE A 268 -2.65 -2.52 4.42
CA ILE A 268 -3.83 -3.15 3.78
C ILE A 268 -4.64 -4.04 4.73
N THR A 269 -4.01 -4.56 5.80
CA THR A 269 -4.70 -5.37 6.82
C THR A 269 -5.10 -4.55 8.04
N GLU A 270 -4.62 -3.32 8.14
CA GLU A 270 -4.76 -2.46 9.33
C GLU A 270 -4.27 -3.14 10.63
N GLY A 271 -3.34 -4.10 10.51
CA GLY A 271 -2.83 -4.91 11.61
C GLY A 271 -3.81 -5.96 12.15
N ARG A 272 -4.95 -6.18 11.49
CA ARG A 272 -5.91 -7.24 11.84
C ARG A 272 -5.35 -8.62 11.48
N ASP A 273 -5.71 -9.63 12.27
CA ASP A 273 -5.28 -11.00 12.03
C ASP A 273 -5.74 -11.48 10.65
N TYR A 274 -4.77 -11.88 9.81
CA TYR A 274 -5.01 -12.29 8.43
C TYR A 274 -3.92 -13.23 7.96
N GLN A 275 -4.22 -14.09 6.98
CA GLN A 275 -3.23 -14.92 6.30
C GLN A 275 -3.53 -14.92 4.80
N GLY A 276 -2.50 -14.74 3.98
CA GLY A 276 -2.67 -14.68 2.54
C GLY A 276 -1.36 -14.73 1.79
N MET A 277 -1.43 -14.40 0.51
CA MET A 277 -0.28 -14.28 -0.37
C MET A 277 -0.14 -12.84 -0.87
N ILE A 278 1.08 -12.41 -1.14
CA ILE A 278 1.39 -11.07 -1.67
C ILE A 278 2.43 -11.20 -2.80
N GLU A 279 2.29 -10.42 -3.85
CA GLU A 279 3.31 -10.31 -4.90
C GLU A 279 4.30 -9.20 -4.53
N VAL A 280 5.56 -9.38 -4.92
CA VAL A 280 6.61 -8.38 -4.72
C VAL A 280 7.47 -8.31 -5.98
N SER A 281 7.96 -7.13 -6.34
CA SER A 281 9.00 -6.98 -7.36
C SER A 281 10.24 -7.81 -7.00
N GLY A 282 10.96 -8.31 -8.01
CA GLY A 282 12.10 -9.20 -7.79
C GLY A 282 11.76 -10.67 -7.50
N VAL A 283 10.48 -11.03 -7.32
CA VAL A 283 10.04 -12.42 -7.10
C VAL A 283 8.99 -12.79 -8.15
N ASP A 284 9.14 -13.97 -8.77
CA ASP A 284 8.29 -14.44 -9.88
C ASP A 284 7.03 -15.18 -9.42
N ARG A 285 6.89 -15.40 -8.12
CA ARG A 285 5.73 -16.03 -7.48
C ARG A 285 5.24 -15.22 -6.27
N PRO A 286 3.96 -15.37 -5.88
CA PRO A 286 3.48 -14.83 -4.62
C PRO A 286 4.20 -15.45 -3.42
N LEU A 287 4.37 -14.64 -2.38
CA LEU A 287 4.95 -14.99 -1.08
C LEU A 287 3.86 -15.12 -0.03
N ASN A 288 3.98 -16.10 0.85
CA ASN A 288 3.06 -16.25 1.97
C ASN A 288 3.32 -15.16 3.03
N PHE A 289 2.25 -14.68 3.66
CA PHE A 289 2.36 -13.83 4.83
C PHE A 289 1.27 -14.16 5.86
N SER A 290 1.51 -13.75 7.10
CA SER A 290 0.49 -13.76 8.15
C SER A 290 0.63 -12.57 9.09
N VAL A 291 -0.50 -12.08 9.56
CA VAL A 291 -0.62 -11.09 10.63
C VAL A 291 -1.25 -11.81 11.82
N ARG A 292 -0.57 -11.80 12.97
CA ARG A 292 -1.08 -12.39 14.22
C ARG A 292 -0.71 -11.51 15.39
N GLY A 293 -1.71 -10.97 16.09
CA GLY A 293 -1.51 -10.11 17.25
C GLY A 293 -0.64 -8.88 16.95
N GLY A 294 -0.80 -8.28 15.77
CA GLY A 294 -0.01 -7.14 15.29
C GLY A 294 1.44 -7.46 14.90
N VAL A 295 1.83 -8.74 14.85
CA VAL A 295 3.12 -9.19 14.31
C VAL A 295 2.91 -9.66 12.88
N ILE A 296 3.69 -9.11 11.96
CA ILE A 296 3.64 -9.45 10.54
C ILE A 296 4.81 -10.35 10.21
N ALA A 297 4.51 -11.55 9.75
CA ALA A 297 5.47 -12.49 9.20
C ALA A 297 5.33 -12.55 7.67
N VAL A 298 6.46 -12.53 6.97
CA VAL A 298 6.53 -12.68 5.51
C VAL A 298 7.58 -13.73 5.15
N GLU A 299 7.26 -14.53 4.16
CA GLU A 299 8.17 -15.48 3.54
C GLU A 299 9.34 -14.76 2.87
N MET A 300 10.55 -15.30 3.06
CA MET A 300 11.76 -14.84 2.39
C MET A 300 12.04 -15.74 1.18
N PRO A 301 12.12 -15.19 -0.04
CA PRO A 301 12.42 -15.97 -1.23
C PRO A 301 13.86 -16.52 -1.14
N LEU A 302 13.98 -17.84 -1.28
CA LEU A 302 15.26 -18.56 -1.32
C LEU A 302 15.49 -19.06 -2.75
N PRO A 303 16.72 -18.95 -3.29
CA PRO A 303 17.03 -19.44 -4.63
C PRO A 303 16.81 -20.95 -4.73
N GLN A 304 16.21 -21.38 -5.83
CA GLN A 304 16.06 -22.80 -6.15
C GLN A 304 17.31 -23.24 -6.94
N ASP A 305 17.91 -24.37 -6.55
CA ASP A 305 19.08 -24.98 -7.19
C ASP A 305 20.46 -24.33 -6.92
N GLU A 306 20.54 -23.36 -6.01
CA GLU A 306 21.81 -22.80 -5.54
C GLU A 306 22.11 -23.24 -4.11
N LYS A 307 23.40 -23.49 -3.84
CA LYS A 307 23.84 -23.79 -2.47
C LYS A 307 23.68 -22.55 -1.60
N LEU A 308 22.68 -22.58 -0.72
CA LEU A 308 22.28 -21.42 0.08
C LEU A 308 23.36 -20.91 1.03
N ALA A 309 24.18 -21.77 1.61
CA ALA A 309 25.15 -21.36 2.62
C ALA A 309 26.49 -22.06 2.44
N THR A 310 27.57 -21.27 2.39
CA THR A 310 28.94 -21.75 2.25
C THR A 310 29.83 -21.12 3.32
N GLN A 311 30.59 -21.95 4.03
CA GLN A 311 31.60 -21.47 4.96
C GLN A 311 32.79 -20.88 4.21
N VAL A 312 33.22 -19.70 4.62
CA VAL A 312 34.35 -18.93 4.08
C VAL A 312 35.22 -18.40 5.23
N ASP A 313 36.35 -17.77 4.92
CA ASP A 313 37.36 -17.41 5.94
C ASP A 313 36.81 -16.46 7.02
N GLU A 314 35.91 -15.55 6.64
CA GLU A 314 35.34 -14.54 7.52
C GLU A 314 34.06 -15.00 8.23
N GLY A 315 33.39 -16.04 7.74
CA GLY A 315 32.08 -16.45 8.25
C GLY A 315 31.28 -17.32 7.29
N THR A 316 29.96 -17.17 7.30
CA THR A 316 29.04 -17.92 6.42
C THR A 316 28.53 -17.02 5.31
N LEU A 317 28.88 -17.32 4.07
CA LEU A 317 28.31 -16.67 2.90
C LEU A 317 26.97 -17.32 2.56
N VAL A 318 25.88 -16.55 2.68
CA VAL A 318 24.51 -16.96 2.38
C VAL A 318 24.06 -16.34 1.07
N GLN A 319 23.57 -17.15 0.15
CA GLN A 319 23.01 -16.71 -1.12
C GLN A 319 21.49 -16.61 -0.98
N LEU A 320 20.96 -15.40 -1.17
CA LEU A 320 19.53 -15.12 -1.25
C LEU A 320 19.20 -14.58 -2.65
N ASP A 321 17.91 -14.57 -3.01
CA ASP A 321 17.48 -14.02 -4.28
C ASP A 321 17.83 -12.53 -4.37
N GLY A 322 18.72 -12.19 -5.32
CA GLY A 322 19.17 -10.83 -5.59
C GLY A 322 20.25 -10.27 -4.65
N ILE A 323 20.66 -10.98 -3.60
CA ILE A 323 21.70 -10.51 -2.66
C ILE A 323 22.50 -11.66 -2.04
N ALA A 324 23.82 -11.52 -2.02
CA ALA A 324 24.70 -12.36 -1.20
C ALA A 324 24.94 -11.71 0.17
N GLN A 325 24.79 -12.46 1.26
CA GLN A 325 24.95 -11.98 2.63
C GLN A 325 26.07 -12.75 3.34
N LEU A 326 27.15 -12.08 3.72
CA LEU A 326 28.20 -12.67 4.54
C LEU A 326 27.90 -12.45 6.02
N VAL A 327 27.51 -13.52 6.71
CA VAL A 327 27.22 -13.51 8.14
C VAL A 327 28.50 -13.80 8.92
N VAL A 328 28.93 -12.84 9.73
CA VAL A 328 30.14 -12.90 10.56
C VAL A 328 29.72 -12.93 12.03
N THR A 329 29.96 -14.06 12.69
CA THR A 329 29.70 -14.25 14.14
C THR A 329 30.98 -14.22 14.98
N ASP A 330 32.15 -14.20 14.35
CA ASP A 330 33.43 -14.09 15.05
C ASP A 330 33.64 -12.66 15.57
N PHE A 331 33.61 -12.53 16.90
CA PHE A 331 33.79 -11.28 17.62
C PHE A 331 35.11 -10.56 17.28
N ALA A 332 36.19 -11.29 16.96
CA ALA A 332 37.47 -10.68 16.61
C ALA A 332 37.37 -9.89 15.29
N TYR A 333 36.62 -10.38 14.31
CA TYR A 333 36.34 -9.62 13.09
C TYR A 333 35.48 -8.39 13.37
N GLN A 334 34.46 -8.55 14.21
CA GLN A 334 33.51 -7.49 14.55
C GLN A 334 34.16 -6.27 15.24
N GLN A 335 35.22 -6.49 16.03
CA GLN A 335 35.93 -5.40 16.73
C GLN A 335 36.99 -4.69 15.88
N ASN A 336 37.51 -5.33 14.83
CA ASN A 336 38.66 -4.82 14.08
C ASN A 336 38.27 -3.86 12.94
N GLN A 337 37.09 -4.04 12.35
CA GLN A 337 36.60 -3.24 11.24
C GLN A 337 35.07 -3.33 11.16
N THR A 338 34.43 -2.25 10.73
CA THR A 338 32.98 -2.16 10.50
C THR A 338 32.51 -3.05 9.34
N PRO A 339 31.21 -3.39 9.25
CA PRO A 339 30.65 -4.10 8.10
C PRO A 339 30.98 -3.42 6.76
N ARG A 340 30.92 -2.08 6.71
CA ARG A 340 31.27 -1.28 5.53
C ARG A 340 32.74 -1.44 5.11
N GLU A 341 33.66 -1.41 6.06
CA GLU A 341 35.09 -1.58 5.78
C GLU A 341 35.40 -2.98 5.26
N LEU A 342 34.84 -4.01 5.90
CA LEU A 342 34.98 -5.39 5.42
C LEU A 342 34.39 -5.55 4.01
N LEU A 343 33.18 -5.03 3.78
CA LEU A 343 32.51 -5.10 2.49
C LEU A 343 33.35 -4.45 1.39
N THR A 344 33.83 -3.23 1.64
CA THR A 344 34.64 -2.47 0.70
C THR A 344 35.92 -3.22 0.35
N LYS A 345 36.59 -3.79 1.35
CA LYS A 345 37.79 -4.61 1.16
C LYS A 345 37.50 -5.84 0.29
N LEU A 346 36.47 -6.62 0.63
CA LEU A 346 36.13 -7.84 -0.10
C LEU A 346 35.73 -7.56 -1.56
N LEU A 347 35.03 -6.45 -1.81
CA LEU A 347 34.69 -6.01 -3.16
C LEU A 347 35.93 -5.60 -3.97
N GLN A 348 36.87 -4.86 -3.36
CA GLN A 348 38.12 -4.46 -4.01
C GLN A 348 39.01 -5.66 -4.37
N GLU A 349 39.04 -6.67 -3.50
CA GLU A 349 39.76 -7.93 -3.74
C GLU A 349 38.99 -8.86 -4.69
N ASN A 350 37.74 -8.51 -5.06
CA ASN A 350 36.78 -9.35 -5.76
C ASN A 350 36.70 -10.78 -5.17
N LYS A 351 36.80 -10.87 -3.84
CA LYS A 351 36.77 -12.15 -3.13
C LYS A 351 35.40 -12.80 -3.35
N TYR A 352 35.37 -14.13 -3.49
CA TYR A 352 34.15 -14.93 -3.70
C TYR A 352 33.26 -14.47 -4.87
N SER A 353 33.81 -13.75 -5.85
CA SER A 353 33.05 -13.17 -6.98
C SER A 353 31.94 -12.19 -6.54
N LEU A 354 32.10 -11.56 -5.38
CA LEU A 354 31.08 -10.67 -4.80
C LEU A 354 30.74 -9.47 -5.71
N ALA A 355 31.71 -8.92 -6.46
CA ALA A 355 31.44 -7.83 -7.40
C ALA A 355 30.53 -8.24 -8.59
N GLY A 356 30.36 -9.55 -8.80
CA GLY A 356 29.42 -10.12 -9.77
C GLY A 356 27.96 -9.97 -9.35
N GLN A 357 27.69 -9.97 -8.04
CA GLN A 357 26.35 -10.00 -7.47
C GLN A 357 25.59 -8.68 -7.68
N PRO A 358 24.25 -8.69 -7.76
CA PRO A 358 23.44 -7.46 -7.83
C PRO A 358 23.57 -6.60 -6.56
N ALA A 359 23.62 -7.27 -5.40
CA ALA A 359 23.89 -6.65 -4.12
C ALA A 359 24.70 -7.61 -3.22
N VAL A 360 25.44 -7.05 -2.27
CA VAL A 360 26.20 -7.79 -1.27
C VAL A 360 26.04 -7.15 0.08
N GLY A 361 25.64 -7.92 1.09
CA GLY A 361 25.58 -7.48 2.47
C GLY A 361 26.65 -8.15 3.34
N ILE A 362 27.19 -7.39 4.28
CA ILE A 362 27.92 -7.90 5.43
C ILE A 362 27.00 -7.77 6.64
N THR A 363 26.77 -8.89 7.31
CA THR A 363 25.96 -8.96 8.52
C THR A 363 26.84 -9.40 9.67
N TYR A 364 27.10 -8.50 10.60
CA TYR A 364 27.70 -8.87 11.88
C TYR A 364 26.58 -9.27 12.83
N TYR A 365 26.74 -10.40 13.52
CA TYR A 365 25.76 -10.86 14.50
C TYR A 365 26.46 -11.35 15.75
N ASP A 366 26.15 -10.73 16.88
CA ASP A 366 26.57 -11.19 18.20
C ASP A 366 25.49 -12.13 18.76
N GLU A 367 25.78 -13.44 18.80
CA GLU A 367 24.85 -14.45 19.30
C GLU A 367 24.50 -14.26 20.79
N THR A 368 25.34 -13.58 21.57
CA THR A 368 25.13 -13.36 23.01
C THR A 368 24.19 -12.19 23.25
N THR A 369 24.46 -11.05 22.61
CA THR A 369 23.62 -9.85 22.79
C THR A 369 22.45 -9.79 21.81
N LYS A 370 22.43 -10.68 20.81
CA LYS A 370 21.49 -10.72 19.67
C LYS A 370 21.55 -9.49 18.77
N LYS A 371 22.53 -8.62 18.93
CA LYS A 371 22.67 -7.40 18.14
C LYS A 371 23.27 -7.72 16.78
N ALA A 372 22.77 -7.03 15.76
CA ALA A 372 23.32 -7.08 14.42
C ALA A 372 23.71 -5.70 13.91
N GLU A 373 24.72 -5.67 13.05
CA GLU A 373 25.11 -4.51 12.25
C GLU A 373 25.17 -4.93 10.78
N PHE A 374 24.77 -4.02 9.90
CA PHE A 374 24.59 -4.31 8.48
C PHE A 374 25.29 -3.27 7.61
N GLY A 375 26.04 -3.74 6.62
CA GLY A 375 26.53 -2.92 5.52
C GLY A 375 26.10 -3.55 4.20
N VAL A 376 25.38 -2.83 3.34
CA VAL A 376 24.85 -3.35 2.08
C VAL A 376 25.39 -2.55 0.91
N TRP A 377 26.02 -3.22 -0.04
CA TRP A 377 26.45 -2.64 -1.31
C TRP A 377 25.47 -3.02 -2.40
N VAL A 378 25.06 -2.03 -3.19
CA VAL A 378 24.19 -2.22 -4.35
C VAL A 378 24.94 -1.86 -5.61
N LYS A 379 25.07 -2.81 -6.54
CA LYS A 379 25.89 -2.66 -7.75
C LYS A 379 25.39 -1.56 -8.68
N ALA A 380 24.07 -1.41 -8.82
CA ALA A 380 23.45 -0.46 -9.73
C ALA A 380 23.84 1.01 -9.43
N VAL A 381 24.00 1.33 -8.14
CA VAL A 381 24.36 2.67 -7.64
C VAL A 381 25.78 2.73 -7.09
N ASN A 382 26.49 1.61 -7.10
CA ASN A 382 27.85 1.42 -6.58
C ASN A 382 28.12 2.12 -5.24
N THR A 383 27.20 1.95 -4.29
CA THR A 383 27.22 2.63 -2.98
C THR A 383 27.04 1.61 -1.87
N VAL A 384 27.71 1.84 -0.73
CA VAL A 384 27.53 1.06 0.51
C VAL A 384 26.63 1.85 1.46
N PHE A 385 25.58 1.19 1.93
CA PHE A 385 24.59 1.71 2.87
C PHE A 385 24.80 1.05 4.23
N ASP A 386 24.77 1.86 5.29
CA ASP A 386 24.72 1.35 6.66
C ASP A 386 23.25 1.31 7.05
N GLU A 387 22.67 0.12 7.09
CA GLU A 387 21.22 -0.07 7.24
C GLU A 387 20.82 0.00 8.71
N THR A 388 19.73 0.71 9.02
CA THR A 388 19.17 0.80 10.38
C THR A 388 18.42 -0.48 10.77
N ALA A 389 17.92 -1.22 9.78
CA ALA A 389 17.37 -2.57 9.91
C ALA A 389 17.40 -3.29 8.56
N CYS A 390 17.68 -4.59 8.57
CA CYS A 390 17.89 -5.36 7.34
C CYS A 390 17.14 -6.70 7.38
N GLY A 391 16.10 -6.83 6.53
CA GLY A 391 15.34 -8.07 6.40
C GLY A 391 16.16 -9.22 5.79
N SER A 392 16.95 -8.94 4.75
CA SER A 392 17.80 -9.96 4.11
C SER A 392 18.96 -10.40 5.00
N GLY A 393 19.60 -9.47 5.73
CA GLY A 393 20.62 -9.79 6.74
C GLY A 393 20.05 -10.63 7.90
N THR A 394 18.84 -10.29 8.37
CA THR A 394 18.14 -11.07 9.41
C THR A 394 17.77 -12.48 8.92
N CYS A 395 17.31 -12.61 7.67
CA CYS A 395 17.10 -13.92 7.04
C CYS A 395 18.41 -14.72 6.97
N ALA A 396 19.51 -14.09 6.52
CA ALA A 396 20.81 -14.74 6.40
C ALA A 396 21.35 -15.25 7.74
N ILE A 397 21.16 -14.51 8.85
CA ILE A 397 21.50 -14.99 10.20
C ILE A 397 20.78 -16.32 10.51
N GLY A 398 19.48 -16.38 10.22
CA GLY A 398 18.67 -17.58 10.42
C GLY A 398 19.17 -18.76 9.58
N VAL A 399 19.44 -18.53 8.29
CA VAL A 399 19.96 -19.53 7.35
C VAL A 399 21.34 -20.04 7.79
N ALA A 400 22.25 -19.14 8.14
CA ALA A 400 23.60 -19.49 8.59
C ALA A 400 23.56 -20.33 9.87
N ALA A 401 22.77 -19.91 10.86
CA ALA A 401 22.62 -20.65 12.12
C ALA A 401 21.97 -22.03 11.92
N ALA A 402 20.94 -22.12 11.07
CA ALA A 402 20.26 -23.37 10.77
C ALA A 402 21.17 -24.36 10.05
N THR A 403 21.98 -23.86 9.10
CA THR A 403 22.98 -24.65 8.39
C THR A 403 24.08 -25.15 9.33
N ALA A 404 24.61 -24.28 10.19
CA ALA A 404 25.67 -24.64 11.13
C ALA A 404 25.23 -25.69 12.16
N LYS A 405 24.01 -25.55 12.69
CA LYS A 405 23.44 -26.45 13.70
C LYS A 405 22.71 -27.65 13.10
N LYS A 406 22.46 -27.66 11.79
CA LYS A 406 21.71 -28.69 11.05
C LYS A 406 20.32 -28.96 11.63
N GLN A 407 19.62 -27.90 12.01
CA GLN A 407 18.28 -27.97 12.59
C GLN A 407 17.54 -26.64 12.42
N ASN A 408 16.21 -26.68 12.53
CA ASN A 408 15.38 -25.48 12.51
C ASN A 408 15.86 -24.44 13.53
N GLN A 409 15.87 -23.16 13.13
CA GLN A 409 16.19 -22.04 14.01
C GLN A 409 15.05 -21.04 14.07
N LYS A 410 14.88 -20.46 15.25
CA LYS A 410 14.08 -19.26 15.48
C LYS A 410 14.92 -18.31 16.31
N LEU A 411 15.32 -17.20 15.72
CA LEU A 411 16.24 -16.24 16.34
C LEU A 411 15.64 -14.85 16.32
N GLU A 412 15.76 -14.16 17.44
CA GLU A 412 15.50 -12.74 17.53
C GLU A 412 16.80 -11.98 17.20
N VAL A 413 16.70 -10.98 16.33
CA VAL A 413 17.82 -10.15 15.88
C VAL A 413 17.48 -8.69 16.17
N ILE A 414 18.24 -8.10 17.10
CA ILE A 414 18.15 -6.68 17.45
C ILE A 414 18.90 -5.90 16.38
N GLN A 415 18.18 -5.04 15.67
CA GLN A 415 18.68 -4.22 14.57
C GLN A 415 19.45 -3.00 15.12
N PRO A 416 20.26 -2.29 14.29
CA PRO A 416 20.91 -1.04 14.67
C PRO A 416 19.95 0.05 15.18
N SER A 417 18.71 0.06 14.70
CA SER A 417 17.62 0.91 15.19
C SER A 417 17.24 0.67 16.67
N GLY A 418 17.63 -0.48 17.24
CA GLY A 418 17.22 -0.96 18.55
C GLY A 418 15.95 -1.81 18.54
N GLU A 419 15.24 -1.88 17.42
CA GLU A 419 14.06 -2.74 17.23
C GLU A 419 14.47 -4.20 16.94
N SER A 420 13.55 -5.15 17.12
CA SER A 420 13.78 -6.57 16.85
C SER A 420 13.06 -7.06 15.60
N ILE A 421 13.76 -7.87 14.79
CA ILE A 421 13.17 -8.73 13.75
C ILE A 421 13.46 -10.18 14.14
N THR A 422 12.46 -11.04 14.09
CA THR A 422 12.60 -12.48 14.31
C THR A 422 12.73 -13.20 12.98
N THR A 423 13.76 -14.03 12.82
CA THR A 423 13.93 -14.93 11.69
C THR A 423 13.57 -16.36 12.09
N GLU A 424 12.88 -17.07 11.21
CA GLU A 424 12.62 -18.50 11.31
C GLU A 424 13.18 -19.16 10.05
N ALA A 425 14.00 -20.20 10.22
CA ALA A 425 14.62 -20.96 9.13
C ALA A 425 14.39 -22.45 9.36
N ALA A 426 13.80 -23.11 8.36
CA ALA A 426 13.49 -24.54 8.38
C ALA A 426 14.61 -25.32 7.66
N PHE A 427 15.30 -26.19 8.39
CA PHE A 427 16.37 -27.03 7.88
C PHE A 427 15.80 -28.41 7.55
N ASP A 428 16.02 -28.86 6.32
CA ASP A 428 15.70 -30.21 5.90
C ASP A 428 16.92 -31.12 6.07
N THR A 429 16.75 -32.16 6.88
CA THR A 429 17.83 -33.12 7.16
C THR A 429 18.16 -34.03 5.99
N GLU A 430 17.22 -34.23 5.05
CA GLU A 430 17.45 -35.09 3.88
C GLU A 430 18.31 -34.39 2.82
N SER A 431 17.93 -33.18 2.42
CA SER A 431 18.74 -32.34 1.53
C SER A 431 19.99 -31.77 2.21
N GLY A 432 19.96 -31.58 3.53
CA GLY A 432 21.04 -30.95 4.29
C GLY A 432 21.09 -29.43 4.12
N GLU A 433 20.00 -28.81 3.68
CA GLU A 433 19.90 -27.38 3.39
C GLU A 433 18.66 -26.75 4.06
N VAL A 434 18.61 -25.42 4.05
CA VAL A 434 17.44 -24.67 4.52
C VAL A 434 16.42 -24.61 3.39
N VAL A 435 15.18 -25.04 3.63
CA VAL A 435 14.15 -25.14 2.59
C VAL A 435 13.09 -24.04 2.67
N ALA A 436 13.02 -23.33 3.79
CA ALA A 436 12.12 -22.20 3.96
C ALA A 436 12.68 -21.22 4.99
N SER A 437 12.40 -19.93 4.79
CA SER A 437 12.68 -18.91 5.80
C SER A 437 11.60 -17.83 5.83
N ASN A 438 11.38 -17.25 7.00
CA ASN A 438 10.46 -16.13 7.21
C ASN A 438 11.14 -15.08 8.10
N ILE A 439 10.80 -13.82 7.88
CA ILE A 439 11.05 -12.75 8.86
C ILE A 439 9.74 -12.27 9.45
N SER A 440 9.77 -11.88 10.72
CA SER A 440 8.60 -11.36 11.42
C SER A 440 8.95 -10.26 12.40
N GLY A 441 8.01 -9.37 12.65
CA GLY A 441 8.16 -8.31 13.65
C GLY A 441 7.00 -7.35 13.65
N LYS A 442 7.03 -6.39 14.57
CA LYS A 442 6.04 -5.31 14.64
C LYS A 442 6.26 -4.29 13.54
N VAL A 443 5.18 -3.67 13.09
CA VAL A 443 5.19 -2.61 12.09
C VAL A 443 4.22 -1.52 12.58
N SER A 444 4.68 -0.27 12.56
CA SER A 444 3.88 0.87 13.02
C SER A 444 3.60 1.83 11.87
N ILE A 445 2.38 2.35 11.77
CA ILE A 445 2.06 3.42 10.82
C ILE A 445 2.40 4.75 11.48
N LEU A 446 3.31 5.52 10.89
CA LEU A 446 3.69 6.85 11.37
C LEU A 446 2.78 7.94 10.79
N TYR A 447 2.29 7.72 9.57
CA TYR A 447 1.44 8.62 8.82
C TYR A 447 0.64 7.82 7.78
N ASP A 448 -0.62 8.18 7.52
CA ASP A 448 -1.43 7.73 6.38
C ASP A 448 -2.32 8.90 5.96
N GLY A 449 -2.12 9.41 4.74
CA GLY A 449 -2.87 10.55 4.22
C GLY A 449 -2.22 11.21 3.01
N GLU A 450 -2.66 12.43 2.70
CA GLU A 450 -2.18 13.19 1.54
C GLU A 450 -0.78 13.79 1.74
N LEU A 451 0.09 13.64 0.75
CA LEU A 451 1.45 14.18 0.79
C LEU A 451 1.68 15.17 -0.35
N ASN A 452 1.91 16.44 -0.01
CA ASN A 452 2.32 17.47 -0.97
C ASN A 452 3.79 17.27 -1.34
N LEU A 453 4.07 17.12 -2.63
CA LEU A 453 5.41 16.88 -3.19
C LEU A 453 6.18 18.18 -3.48
N SER A 454 5.50 19.33 -3.44
CA SER A 454 6.02 20.67 -3.75
C SER A 454 6.72 21.35 -2.58
#